data_AF-A0A8J7QQR9-F1
#
_entry.id   AF-A0A8J7QQR9-F1
#
_cell.length_a   1.000
_cell.length_b   1.000
_cell.length_c   1.000
_cell.angle_alpha   90.00
_cell.angle_beta   90.00
_cell.angle_gamma   90.00
#
_symmetry.space_group_name_H-M   'P 1'
#
loop_
_entity.id
_entity.type
_entity.pdbx_description
1 polymer ?
#
loop_
_entity_poly.entity_id
_entity_poly.type
_entity_poly.pdbx_seq_one_letter_code
_entity_poly.pdbx_strand_id
1 'polypeptide(L)'
;MKKFKNYFLLGILTICMGFAFTACGDDDDDEVNTSDIIGTWTLTDYEGWEKVNGELDWSGSSTSDSDIEEFEFKSNGQVIVRVHGYSFTTPYVVRGNKLIVYEPNEDDYYAEATILTLTSTTLILEAHEFDSDEDGNYEDYEKMTFTRK
;
A
#
# COMPACT_ATOMS: atom_id res chain seq x y z
N MET A 1 -6.34 -1.26 -26.13
CA MET A 1 -6.90 -1.03 -24.78
C MET A 1 -5.86 -1.53 -23.82
N LYS A 2 -4.96 -0.66 -23.35
CA LYS A 2 -3.96 -1.03 -22.35
C LYS A 2 -4.73 -1.24 -21.04
N LYS A 3 -4.53 -2.39 -20.41
CA LYS A 3 -5.19 -2.75 -19.15
C LYS A 3 -4.47 -1.99 -18.05
N PHE A 4 -5.21 -1.23 -17.25
CA PHE A 4 -4.74 -0.71 -15.97
C PHE A 4 -4.21 -1.88 -15.16
N LYS A 5 -2.94 -1.82 -14.83
CA LYS A 5 -2.22 -2.81 -14.04
C LYS A 5 -1.94 -2.10 -12.73
N ASN A 6 -2.62 -2.51 -11.68
CA ASN A 6 -2.41 -1.99 -10.34
C ASN A 6 -1.04 -2.43 -9.83
N TYR A 7 -0.10 -1.47 -9.74
CA TYR A 7 1.29 -1.75 -9.36
C TYR A 7 1.50 -1.94 -7.86
N PHE A 8 0.52 -1.61 -7.01
CA PHE A 8 0.55 -1.94 -5.57
C PHE A 8 0.69 -3.46 -5.29
N LEU A 9 0.37 -4.32 -6.26
CA LEU A 9 0.59 -5.78 -6.21
C LEU A 9 1.33 -6.32 -7.46
N LEU A 10 1.84 -5.44 -8.30
CA LEU A 10 2.63 -5.84 -9.46
C LEU A 10 4.09 -5.53 -9.14
N GLY A 11 4.66 -6.36 -8.28
CA GLY A 11 6.10 -6.44 -8.11
C GLY A 11 6.77 -6.59 -9.47
N ILE A 12 7.37 -5.51 -9.96
CA ILE A 12 8.22 -5.52 -11.13
C ILE A 12 9.59 -4.98 -10.72
N LEU A 13 10.45 -5.95 -10.39
CA LEU A 13 11.77 -6.10 -10.97
C LEU A 13 12.73 -4.90 -10.94
N THR A 14 13.18 -4.48 -9.75
CA THR A 14 14.52 -3.89 -9.63
C THR A 14 15.35 -4.52 -8.50
N ILE A 15 16.49 -5.08 -8.90
CA ILE A 15 17.54 -5.63 -8.05
C ILE A 15 18.23 -4.47 -7.32
N CYS A 16 18.16 -4.53 -5.99
CA CYS A 16 19.03 -3.97 -4.95
C CYS A 16 20.02 -2.83 -5.31
N MET A 17 19.86 -1.68 -4.66
CA MET A 17 20.98 -1.02 -3.98
C MET A 17 20.56 -0.61 -2.57
N GLY A 18 21.21 -1.21 -1.58
CA GLY A 18 20.97 -0.94 -0.17
C GLY A 18 21.20 0.53 0.16
N PHE A 19 20.16 1.20 0.61
CA PHE A 19 20.34 2.28 1.55
C PHE A 19 20.41 1.66 2.94
N ALA A 20 21.59 1.73 3.53
CA ALA A 20 21.72 1.63 4.97
C ALA A 20 20.89 2.78 5.58
N PHE A 21 19.62 2.53 5.87
CA PHE A 21 18.87 3.42 6.75
C PHE A 21 19.47 3.25 8.13
N THR A 22 20.26 4.25 8.49
CA THR A 22 20.79 4.44 9.83
C THR A 22 19.61 4.37 10.79
N ALA A 23 19.60 3.32 11.60
CA ALA A 23 18.85 3.33 12.83
C ALA A 23 19.21 4.58 13.63
N CYS A 24 18.19 5.19 14.23
CA CYS A 24 18.26 6.24 15.23
C CYS A 24 18.47 7.66 14.71
N GLY A 25 17.35 8.36 14.50
CA GLY A 25 17.24 9.79 14.74
C GLY A 25 15.99 9.99 15.59
N ASP A 26 16.17 10.50 16.82
CA ASP A 26 15.11 11.10 17.63
C ASP A 26 14.26 12.00 16.75
N ASP A 27 12.96 11.80 16.70
CA ASP A 27 11.97 12.86 16.76
C ASP A 27 10.60 12.22 17.01
N ASP A 28 9.99 12.68 18.10
CA ASP A 28 8.65 12.33 18.54
C ASP A 28 7.59 12.55 17.44
N ASP A 29 6.45 11.91 17.68
CA ASP A 29 5.10 12.26 17.20
C ASP A 29 4.43 11.25 16.25
N ASP A 30 3.31 10.75 16.77
CA ASP A 30 2.32 9.81 16.23
C ASP A 30 2.68 8.32 16.31
N GLU A 31 2.78 7.82 17.54
CA GLU A 31 2.60 6.39 17.84
C GLU A 31 1.18 5.96 17.43
N VAL A 32 1.03 5.55 16.18
CA VAL A 32 -0.20 4.93 15.66
C VAL A 32 -0.54 3.76 16.58
N ASN A 33 -1.73 3.77 17.19
CA ASN A 33 -2.19 2.67 18.00
C ASN A 33 -2.43 1.43 17.11
N THR A 34 -1.39 0.63 16.92
CA THR A 34 -1.42 -0.50 15.99
C THR A 34 -2.41 -1.58 16.41
N SER A 35 -2.91 -1.56 17.66
CA SER A 35 -3.97 -2.49 18.10
C SER A 35 -5.28 -2.26 17.34
N ASP A 36 -5.54 -1.04 16.88
CA ASP A 36 -6.71 -0.71 16.07
C ASP A 36 -6.56 -1.20 14.62
N ILE A 37 -5.41 -1.70 14.15
CA ILE A 37 -5.34 -2.20 12.77
C ILE A 37 -6.12 -3.51 12.59
N ILE A 38 -6.23 -4.31 13.66
CA ILE A 38 -6.88 -5.62 13.63
C ILE A 38 -8.37 -5.45 13.31
N GLY A 39 -8.85 -6.19 12.31
CA GLY A 39 -10.24 -6.14 11.87
C GLY A 39 -10.38 -6.15 10.36
N THR A 40 -11.62 -6.00 9.90
CA THR A 40 -11.97 -5.96 8.47
C THR A 40 -12.26 -4.53 8.04
N TRP A 41 -11.63 -4.11 6.96
CA TRP A 41 -11.57 -2.75 6.45
C TRP A 41 -12.00 -2.73 4.99
N THR A 42 -13.15 -2.13 4.69
CA THR A 42 -13.70 -2.06 3.32
C THR A 42 -13.35 -0.73 2.69
N LEU A 43 -12.86 -0.74 1.44
CA LEU A 43 -12.56 0.48 0.70
C LEU A 43 -13.84 1.30 0.50
N THR A 44 -13.76 2.59 0.80
CA THR A 44 -14.88 3.54 0.71
C THR A 44 -14.55 4.80 -0.08
N ASP A 45 -13.28 5.12 -0.23
CA ASP A 45 -12.81 6.23 -1.07
C ASP A 45 -11.43 5.93 -1.63
N TYR A 46 -11.14 6.45 -2.83
CA TYR A 46 -9.88 6.26 -3.54
C TYR A 46 -9.54 7.51 -4.35
N GLU A 47 -8.27 7.91 -4.31
CA GLU A 47 -7.67 8.83 -5.27
C GLU A 47 -6.30 8.29 -5.68
N GLY A 48 -5.97 8.39 -6.97
CA GLY A 48 -4.69 7.91 -7.46
C GLY A 48 -4.30 8.56 -8.78
N TRP A 49 -3.00 8.52 -9.09
CA TRP A 49 -2.46 8.96 -10.37
C TRP A 49 -1.12 8.28 -10.68
N GLU A 50 -0.81 8.22 -11.96
CA GLU A 50 0.45 7.69 -12.50
C GLU A 50 1.08 8.76 -13.41
N LYS A 51 2.39 8.96 -13.29
CA LYS A 51 3.19 9.76 -14.23
C LYS A 51 4.27 8.91 -14.87
N VAL A 52 4.44 9.10 -16.17
CA VAL A 52 5.55 8.54 -16.94
C VAL A 52 6.43 9.68 -17.44
N ASN A 53 7.71 9.66 -17.06
CA ASN A 53 8.68 10.71 -17.36
C ASN A 53 8.21 12.11 -16.93
N GLY A 54 7.46 12.18 -15.82
CA GLY A 54 6.92 13.42 -15.26
C GLY A 54 5.63 13.93 -15.93
N GLU A 55 5.11 13.23 -16.94
CA GLU A 55 3.83 13.54 -17.58
C GLU A 55 2.73 12.63 -17.02
N LEU A 56 1.55 13.19 -16.74
CA LEU A 56 0.39 12.42 -16.26
C LEU A 56 -0.07 11.43 -17.33
N ASP A 57 0.04 10.13 -17.04
CA ASP A 57 -0.46 9.05 -17.90
C ASP A 57 -1.88 8.64 -17.48
N TRP A 58 -2.14 8.63 -16.17
CA TRP A 58 -3.43 8.25 -15.62
C TRP A 58 -3.79 8.95 -14.30
N SER A 59 -5.10 9.02 -14.02
CA SER A 59 -5.65 9.40 -12.71
C SER A 59 -6.99 8.71 -12.46
N GLY A 60 -7.24 8.32 -11.21
CA GLY A 60 -8.48 7.73 -10.73
C GLY A 60 -9.00 8.42 -9.46
N SER A 61 -10.31 8.35 -9.25
CA SER A 61 -10.96 8.97 -8.07
C SER A 61 -12.23 8.21 -7.62
N SER A 62 -12.35 6.95 -8.00
CA SER A 62 -13.45 6.06 -7.67
C SER A 62 -12.90 4.81 -7.02
N THR A 63 -13.63 4.19 -6.09
CA THR A 63 -13.22 2.90 -5.51
C THR A 63 -13.12 1.80 -6.56
N SER A 64 -13.77 1.94 -7.72
CA SER A 64 -13.61 1.04 -8.87
C SER A 64 -12.28 1.16 -9.60
N ASP A 65 -11.53 2.24 -9.34
CA ASP A 65 -10.21 2.49 -9.93
C ASP A 65 -9.09 1.82 -9.12
N SER A 66 -9.38 1.39 -7.89
CA SER A 66 -8.51 0.57 -7.04
C SER A 66 -8.75 -0.92 -7.31
N ASP A 67 -7.68 -1.71 -7.33
CA ASP A 67 -7.83 -3.16 -7.30
C ASP A 67 -8.18 -3.70 -5.90
N ILE A 68 -7.73 -3.01 -4.85
CA ILE A 68 -7.98 -3.39 -3.46
C ILE A 68 -9.44 -3.08 -3.12
N GLU A 69 -10.17 -4.09 -2.65
CA GLU A 69 -11.55 -3.96 -2.19
C GLU A 69 -11.62 -3.95 -0.64
N GLU A 70 -10.79 -4.78 0.00
CA GLU A 70 -10.86 -4.98 1.45
C GLU A 70 -9.56 -5.58 2.02
N PHE A 71 -9.23 -5.17 3.24
CA PHE A 71 -8.24 -5.82 4.10
C PHE A 71 -8.89 -6.48 5.31
N GLU A 72 -8.36 -7.61 5.74
CA GLU A 72 -8.72 -8.27 7.00
C GLU A 72 -7.46 -8.64 7.78
N PHE A 73 -7.03 -7.73 8.66
CA PHE A 73 -5.83 -7.88 9.48
C PHE A 73 -6.09 -8.78 10.68
N LYS A 74 -5.24 -9.79 10.87
CA LYS A 74 -5.31 -10.77 11.96
C LYS A 74 -4.26 -10.49 13.01
N SER A 75 -4.55 -10.86 14.26
CA SER A 75 -3.64 -10.71 15.40
C SER A 75 -2.38 -11.58 15.33
N ASN A 76 -2.34 -12.56 14.43
CA ASN A 76 -1.19 -13.43 14.21
C ASN A 76 -0.20 -12.89 13.14
N GLY A 77 -0.35 -11.62 12.72
CA GLY A 77 0.53 -11.01 11.72
C GLY A 77 0.25 -11.44 10.28
N GLN A 78 -0.96 -11.94 9.99
CA GLN A 78 -1.42 -12.23 8.64
C GLN A 78 -2.54 -11.26 8.23
N VAL A 79 -2.58 -10.87 6.96
CA VAL A 79 -3.66 -10.10 6.36
C VAL A 79 -4.29 -10.90 5.24
N ILE A 80 -5.61 -10.88 5.15
CA ILE A 80 -6.33 -11.33 3.96
C ILE A 80 -6.60 -10.08 3.11
N VAL A 81 -6.11 -10.08 1.88
CA VAL A 81 -6.31 -9.00 0.92
C VAL A 81 -7.33 -9.47 -0.11
N ARG A 82 -8.36 -8.65 -0.38
CA ARG A 82 -9.40 -8.93 -1.39
C ARG A 82 -9.24 -7.99 -2.57
N VAL A 83 -9.16 -8.58 -3.76
CA VAL A 83 -8.75 -7.91 -5.00
C VAL A 83 -9.59 -8.43 -6.16
N HIS A 84 -10.43 -7.61 -6.78
CA HIS A 84 -11.29 -7.98 -7.92
C HIS A 84 -11.95 -9.37 -7.84
N GLY A 85 -12.59 -9.70 -6.73
CA GLY A 85 -13.24 -11.00 -6.52
C GLY A 85 -12.30 -12.20 -6.25
N TYR A 86 -11.00 -11.96 -6.10
CA TYR A 86 -10.03 -12.92 -5.58
C TYR A 86 -9.58 -12.51 -4.17
N SER A 87 -8.97 -13.45 -3.44
CA SER A 87 -8.37 -13.15 -2.14
C SER A 87 -7.14 -14.00 -1.90
N PHE A 88 -6.14 -13.43 -1.24
CA PHE A 88 -4.97 -14.15 -0.77
C PHE A 88 -4.64 -13.77 0.67
N THR A 89 -3.84 -14.59 1.34
CA THR A 89 -3.36 -14.35 2.70
C THR A 89 -1.85 -14.19 2.66
N THR A 90 -1.34 -13.17 3.34
CA THR A 90 0.08 -12.85 3.34
C THR A 90 0.50 -12.20 4.66
N PRO A 91 1.78 -12.23 5.06
CA PRO A 91 2.26 -11.50 6.22
C PRO A 91 2.06 -9.99 6.07
N TYR A 92 1.86 -9.31 7.19
CA TYR A 92 1.95 -7.86 7.26
C TYR A 92 2.68 -7.43 8.53
N VAL A 93 3.23 -6.22 8.48
CA VAL A 93 3.94 -5.61 9.60
C VAL A 93 3.54 -4.14 9.70
N VAL A 94 3.33 -3.67 10.92
CA VAL A 94 3.20 -2.23 11.20
C VAL A 94 4.42 -1.76 12.00
N ARG A 95 5.07 -0.68 11.56
CA ARG A 95 6.22 -0.04 12.23
C ARG A 95 6.03 1.47 12.21
N GLY A 96 5.80 2.07 13.38
CA GLY A 96 5.40 3.48 13.45
C GLY A 96 4.12 3.71 12.63
N ASN A 97 4.17 4.66 11.71
CA ASN A 97 3.08 4.95 10.78
C ASN A 97 3.20 4.20 9.45
N LYS A 98 4.02 3.15 9.33
CA LYS A 98 4.17 2.37 8.09
C LYS A 98 3.45 1.04 8.19
N LEU A 99 2.67 0.71 7.16
CA LEU A 99 2.12 -0.61 6.89
C LEU A 99 2.93 -1.26 5.77
N ILE A 100 3.45 -2.46 6.03
CA ILE A 100 4.16 -3.30 5.06
C ILE A 100 3.32 -4.55 4.84
N VAL A 101 2.97 -4.86 3.59
CA VAL A 101 2.26 -6.08 3.19
C VAL A 101 3.15 -6.85 2.23
N TYR A 102 3.52 -8.07 2.59
CA TYR A 102 4.44 -8.89 1.79
C TYR A 102 3.70 -9.55 0.62
N GLU A 103 4.41 -9.84 -0.46
CA GLU A 103 3.89 -10.66 -1.54
C GLU A 103 3.84 -12.14 -1.12
N PRO A 104 2.79 -12.90 -1.50
CA PRO A 104 2.71 -14.30 -1.16
C PRO A 104 3.86 -15.11 -1.77
N ASN A 105 4.63 -15.80 -0.91
CA ASN A 105 5.76 -16.66 -1.26
C ASN A 105 7.01 -15.93 -1.77
N GLU A 106 7.11 -14.61 -1.60
CA GLU A 106 8.28 -13.83 -1.97
C GLU A 106 8.70 -12.91 -0.81
N ASP A 107 9.67 -13.36 0.00
CA ASP A 107 10.03 -12.71 1.27
C ASP A 107 10.61 -11.28 1.12
N ASP A 108 11.14 -10.94 -0.06
CA ASP A 108 11.79 -9.66 -0.35
C ASP A 108 10.90 -8.68 -1.15
N TYR A 109 9.69 -9.08 -1.53
CA TYR A 109 8.75 -8.22 -2.25
C TYR A 109 7.61 -7.82 -1.31
N TYR A 110 7.37 -6.52 -1.21
CA TYR A 110 6.34 -5.97 -0.35
C TYR A 110 5.81 -4.64 -0.91
N ALA A 111 4.55 -4.36 -0.60
CA ALA A 111 3.96 -3.04 -0.74
C ALA A 111 4.11 -2.28 0.59
N GLU A 112 4.47 -1.00 0.52
CA GLU A 112 4.53 -0.11 1.68
C GLU A 112 3.51 1.01 1.54
N ALA A 113 2.74 1.26 2.60
CA ALA A 113 1.87 2.42 2.70
C ALA A 113 2.10 3.17 4.03
N THR A 114 1.97 4.49 3.99
CA THR A 114 1.89 5.34 5.17
C THR A 114 0.46 5.34 5.71
N ILE A 115 0.31 5.06 7.00
CA ILE A 115 -0.93 5.16 7.75
C ILE A 115 -1.12 6.64 8.13
N LEU A 116 -1.99 7.34 7.40
CA LEU A 116 -2.33 8.74 7.69
C LEU A 116 -3.36 8.86 8.82
N THR A 117 -4.22 7.85 8.97
CA THR A 117 -5.24 7.81 10.02
C THR A 117 -5.53 6.36 10.37
N LEU A 118 -5.55 6.04 11.66
CA LEU A 118 -6.04 4.78 12.17
C LEU A 118 -6.86 5.04 13.44
N THR A 119 -8.14 4.70 13.38
CA THR A 119 -9.08 4.76 14.51
C THR A 119 -9.84 3.45 14.62
N SER A 120 -10.81 3.36 15.54
CA SER A 120 -11.68 2.19 15.63
C SER A 120 -12.62 2.01 14.43
N THR A 121 -12.76 3.01 13.55
CA THR A 121 -13.71 2.99 12.42
C THR A 121 -13.11 3.41 11.08
N THR A 122 -11.95 4.08 11.07
CA THR A 122 -11.36 4.66 9.86
C THR A 122 -9.89 4.29 9.73
N LEU A 123 -9.50 3.84 8.55
CA LEU A 123 -8.12 3.60 8.14
C LEU A 123 -7.87 4.39 6.85
N ILE A 124 -6.87 5.27 6.84
CA ILE A 124 -6.43 5.98 5.64
C ILE A 124 -4.99 5.61 5.37
N LEU A 125 -4.75 5.08 4.17
CA LEU A 125 -3.44 4.69 3.67
C LEU A 125 -3.04 5.60 2.50
N GLU A 126 -1.76 5.90 2.42
CA GLU A 126 -1.14 6.63 1.32
C GLU A 126 0.11 5.87 0.86
N ALA A 127 0.20 5.58 -0.44
CA ALA A 127 1.37 5.01 -1.09
C ALA A 127 1.87 6.01 -2.15
N HIS A 128 3.18 6.22 -2.20
CA HIS A 128 3.83 7.05 -3.21
C HIS A 128 5.14 6.39 -3.59
N GLU A 129 5.18 5.87 -4.80
CA GLU A 129 6.27 5.06 -5.32
C GLU A 129 6.94 5.76 -6.50
N PHE A 130 8.25 5.55 -6.62
CA PHE A 130 9.06 6.03 -7.71
C PHE A 130 9.90 4.87 -8.21
N ASP A 131 9.84 4.60 -9.50
CA ASP A 131 10.66 3.58 -10.14
C ASP A 131 11.28 4.11 -11.43
N SER A 132 12.35 3.45 -11.89
CA SER A 132 13.00 3.79 -13.15
C SER A 132 13.61 2.56 -13.79
N ASP A 133 13.32 2.36 -15.07
CA ASP A 133 13.87 1.26 -15.86
C ASP A 133 14.37 1.74 -17.25
N GLU A 134 14.49 0.82 -18.21
CA GLU A 134 14.91 1.15 -19.58
C GLU A 134 13.86 1.94 -20.39
N ASP A 135 12.59 1.87 -20.00
CA ASP A 135 11.44 2.48 -20.67
C ASP A 135 11.07 3.86 -20.09
N GLY A 136 11.48 4.17 -18.85
CA GLY A 136 11.38 5.53 -18.30
C GLY A 136 11.39 5.62 -16.79
N ASN A 137 11.03 6.81 -16.29
CA ASN A 137 10.76 7.05 -14.87
C ASN A 137 9.25 6.97 -14.61
N TYR A 138 8.86 6.25 -13.58
CA TYR A 138 7.49 6.06 -13.13
C TYR A 138 7.32 6.68 -11.75
N GLU A 139 6.20 7.36 -11.57
CA GLU A 139 5.81 7.93 -10.28
C GLU A 139 4.33 7.66 -10.08
N ASP A 140 4.01 6.91 -9.03
CA ASP A 140 2.67 6.41 -8.77
C ASP A 140 2.24 6.85 -7.37
N TYR A 141 1.02 7.36 -7.26
CA TYR A 141 0.44 7.77 -5.99
C TYR A 141 -0.94 7.17 -5.85
N GLU A 142 -1.21 6.65 -4.65
CA GLU A 142 -2.52 6.17 -4.26
C GLU A 142 -2.84 6.60 -2.84
N LYS A 143 -4.09 6.96 -2.61
CA LYS A 143 -4.65 7.13 -1.27
C LYS A 143 -5.98 6.45 -1.18
N MET A 144 -6.10 5.63 -0.14
CA MET A 144 -7.23 4.76 0.08
C MET A 144 -7.83 5.02 1.46
N THR A 145 -9.14 5.25 1.51
CA THR A 145 -9.89 5.36 2.77
C THR A 145 -10.77 4.14 2.96
N PHE A 146 -10.58 3.48 4.09
CA PHE A 146 -11.34 2.30 4.49
C PHE A 146 -12.20 2.57 5.72
N THR A 147 -13.37 1.92 5.76
CA THR A 147 -14.25 1.88 6.93
C THR A 147 -14.26 0.48 7.53
N ARG A 148 -14.22 0.40 8.86
CA ARG A 148 -14.30 -0.89 9.57
C ARG A 148 -15.70 -1.51 9.44
N LYS A 149 -15.78 -2.82 9.19
CA LYS A 149 -17.03 -3.60 9.24
C LYS A 149 -17.52 -3.89 10.66
#